data_AF-A0A4R0ZBY0-F1
#
_entry.id   AF-A0A4R0ZBY0-F1
#
_cell.length_a   1.000
_cell.length_b   1.000
_cell.length_c   1.000
_cell.angle_alpha   90.00
_cell.angle_beta   90.00
_cell.angle_gamma   90.00
#
_symmetry.space_group_name_H-M   'P 1'
#
loop_
_entity.id
_entity.type
_entity.pdbx_description
1 polymer ?
#
loop_
_entity_poly.entity_id
_entity_poly.type
_entity_poly.pdbx_seq_one_letter_code
_entity_poly.pdbx_strand_id
1 'polypeptide(L)'
;MTKEDLKALLPADEVEIKLEDVEGLPRNAFINERERFEEVQEEFEDDEEPWPDGIYVIGYEDFLGDPVCVDIKTNHVVIVSHETFEVEETLSISFEGWLRSGGRAID
;
A
#
# COMPACT_ATOMS: atom_id res chain seq x y z
N MET A 1 -8.40 9.23 -7.59
CA MET A 1 -8.77 9.38 -6.16
C MET A 1 -8.01 10.58 -5.59
N THR A 2 -8.47 11.23 -4.52
CA THR A 2 -7.65 12.24 -3.81
C THR A 2 -6.98 11.65 -2.57
N LYS A 3 -5.98 12.35 -2.01
CA LYS A 3 -5.35 11.98 -0.73
C LYS A 3 -6.38 11.89 0.42
N GLU A 4 -7.32 12.83 0.47
CA GLU A 4 -8.38 12.85 1.50
C GLU A 4 -9.35 11.68 1.35
N ASP A 5 -9.73 11.34 0.10
CA ASP A 5 -10.56 10.15 -0.17
C ASP A 5 -9.85 8.86 0.27
N LEU A 6 -8.57 8.71 -0.08
CA LEU A 6 -7.76 7.56 0.31
C LEU A 6 -7.71 7.43 1.85
N LYS A 7 -7.38 8.52 2.54
CA LYS A 7 -7.37 8.55 4.01
C LYS A 7 -8.73 8.16 4.60
N ALA A 8 -9.82 8.64 4.02
CA ALA A 8 -11.18 8.32 4.47
C ALA A 8 -11.58 6.86 4.24
N LEU A 9 -10.88 6.14 3.35
CA LEU A 9 -11.08 4.71 3.08
C LEU A 9 -10.22 3.81 3.96
N LEU A 10 -9.12 4.32 4.53
CA LEU A 10 -8.28 3.55 5.45
C LEU A 10 -9.08 3.08 6.67
N PRO A 11 -8.73 1.88 7.19
CA PRO A 11 -9.43 1.28 8.31
C PRO A 11 -9.20 2.08 9.60
N ALA A 12 -10.07 1.86 10.59
CA ALA A 12 -9.95 2.50 11.90
C ALA A 12 -8.88 1.86 12.78
N ASP A 13 -8.57 0.59 12.53
CA ASP A 13 -7.54 -0.21 13.20
C ASP A 13 -6.67 -0.85 12.11
N GLU A 14 -5.46 -1.30 12.43
CA GLU A 14 -4.61 -2.04 11.49
C GLU A 14 -5.31 -3.31 10.98
N VAL A 15 -5.21 -3.58 9.68
CA VAL A 15 -5.81 -4.77 9.05
C VAL A 15 -4.75 -5.61 8.36
N GLU A 16 -4.69 -6.88 8.71
CA GLU A 16 -3.88 -7.89 8.02
C GLU A 16 -4.65 -8.45 6.81
N ILE A 17 -3.99 -8.46 5.66
CA ILE A 17 -4.52 -8.94 4.39
C ILE A 17 -3.56 -9.98 3.81
N LYS A 18 -4.05 -11.21 3.63
CA LYS A 18 -3.26 -12.26 3.00
C LYS A 18 -3.03 -11.97 1.51
N LEU A 19 -1.78 -12.05 1.07
CA LEU A 19 -1.38 -11.90 -0.33
C LEU A 19 -1.21 -13.27 -1.02
N GLU A 20 -0.92 -13.25 -2.32
CA GLU A 20 -0.53 -14.45 -3.06
C GLU A 20 0.86 -14.93 -2.61
N ASP A 21 0.99 -16.25 -2.42
CA ASP A 21 2.25 -16.85 -1.99
C ASP A 21 3.30 -16.70 -3.10
N VAL A 22 4.50 -16.22 -2.75
CA VAL A 22 5.64 -16.15 -3.68
C VAL A 22 6.65 -17.20 -3.30
N GLU A 23 7.11 -17.97 -4.29
CA GLU A 23 8.02 -19.11 -4.09
C GLU A 23 7.52 -20.13 -3.05
N GLY A 24 6.19 -20.19 -2.83
CA GLY A 24 5.57 -21.07 -1.85
C GLY A 24 5.67 -20.57 -0.40
N LEU A 25 6.07 -19.32 -0.19
CA LEU A 25 6.10 -18.68 1.12
C LEU A 25 4.87 -17.78 1.29
N PRO A 26 4.15 -17.87 2.43
CA PRO A 26 3.02 -17.01 2.71
C PRO A 26 3.50 -15.57 2.93
N ARG A 27 2.73 -14.62 2.40
CA ARG A 27 2.95 -13.17 2.51
C ARG A 27 1.68 -12.49 3.00
N ASN A 28 1.82 -11.42 3.77
CA ASN A 28 0.70 -10.60 4.24
C ASN A 28 1.03 -9.11 4.12
N ALA A 29 0.02 -8.33 3.76
CA ALA A 29 0.03 -6.87 3.84
C ALA A 29 -0.63 -6.43 5.14
N PHE A 30 0.03 -5.55 5.88
CA PHE A 30 -0.48 -4.90 7.08
C PHE A 30 -0.85 -3.46 6.73
N ILE A 31 -2.15 -3.20 6.62
CA ILE A 31 -2.69 -1.89 6.25
C ILE A 31 -2.85 -1.05 7.51
N ASN A 32 -2.17 0.09 7.54
CA ASN A 32 -2.16 1.01 8.65
C ASN A 32 -3.56 1.57 8.92
N GLU A 33 -3.80 1.89 10.20
CA GLU A 33 -4.95 2.67 10.62
C GLU A 33 -4.89 4.10 10.08
N ARG A 34 -6.06 4.69 9.83
CA ARG A 34 -6.22 6.04 9.27
C ARG A 34 -5.44 7.12 10.03
N GLU A 35 -5.35 7.00 11.35
CA GLU A 35 -4.72 8.02 12.20
C GLU A 35 -3.21 8.14 11.91
N ARG A 36 -2.56 7.05 11.48
CA ARG A 36 -1.14 7.02 11.13
C ARG A 36 -0.82 7.51 9.71
N PHE A 37 -1.83 7.80 8.90
CA PHE A 37 -1.61 8.05 7.47
C PHE A 37 -0.64 9.19 7.17
N GLU A 38 -0.72 10.32 7.91
CA GLU A 38 0.18 11.45 7.69
C GLU A 38 1.59 11.15 8.19
N GLU A 39 1.71 10.58 9.40
CA GLU A 39 2.99 10.19 10.01
C GLU A 39 3.78 9.26 9.08
N VAL A 40 3.10 8.26 8.50
CA VAL A 40 3.73 7.32 7.57
C VAL A 40 4.16 8.00 6.27
N GLN A 41 3.46 9.04 5.77
CA GLN A 41 3.99 9.73 4.58
C GLN A 41 5.27 10.50 4.91
N GLU A 42 5.32 11.15 6.08
CA GLU A 42 6.49 11.89 6.55
C GLU A 42 7.72 10.99 6.74
N GLU A 43 7.53 9.70 7.04
CA GLU A 43 8.62 8.71 7.15
C GLU A 43 9.29 8.40 5.80
N PHE A 44 8.58 8.54 4.68
CA PHE A 44 9.05 8.19 3.33
C PHE A 44 9.36 9.41 2.45
N GLU A 45 8.83 10.58 2.79
CA GLU A 45 9.19 11.86 2.16
C GLU A 45 10.57 12.33 2.66
N ASP A 46 11.65 11.68 2.21
CA ASP A 46 13.05 12.12 2.41
C ASP A 46 13.49 13.09 1.29
N ASP A 47 14.32 14.09 1.64
CA ASP A 47 14.89 15.08 0.73
C ASP A 47 16.01 14.49 -0.15
N GLU A 48 16.67 13.40 0.27
CA GLU A 48 17.79 12.79 -0.50
C GLU A 48 17.33 11.85 -1.62
N GLU A 49 16.26 11.08 -1.41
CA GLU A 49 15.68 10.16 -2.40
C GLU A 49 14.16 10.36 -2.47
N PRO A 50 13.67 11.10 -3.48
CA PRO A 50 12.28 11.53 -3.49
C PRO A 50 11.33 10.35 -3.73
N TRP A 51 10.35 10.21 -2.85
CA TRP A 51 9.26 9.27 -3.01
C TRP A 51 8.45 9.53 -4.31
N PRO A 52 7.96 8.48 -5.01
CA PRO A 52 7.22 8.65 -6.26
C PRO A 52 5.95 9.50 -6.12
N ASP A 53 5.81 10.52 -6.99
CA ASP A 53 4.66 11.44 -6.97
C ASP A 53 3.32 10.73 -7.23
N GLY A 54 2.38 10.94 -6.31
CA GLY A 54 1.02 10.38 -6.37
C GLY A 54 0.92 8.93 -5.90
N ILE A 55 1.98 8.37 -5.31
CA ILE A 55 1.96 7.07 -4.64
C ILE A 55 1.96 7.31 -3.13
N TYR A 56 0.92 6.83 -2.44
CA TYR A 56 0.77 7.03 -1.00
C TYR A 56 0.92 5.70 -0.28
N VAL A 57 1.75 5.67 0.76
CA VAL A 57 1.99 4.49 1.58
C VAL A 57 0.75 4.25 2.46
N ILE A 58 0.22 3.04 2.42
CA ILE A 58 -0.95 2.62 3.23
C ILE A 58 -0.63 1.49 4.19
N GLY A 59 0.53 0.87 4.09
CA GLY A 59 0.88 -0.32 4.84
C GLY A 59 2.26 -0.84 4.47
N TYR A 60 2.56 -2.05 4.92
CA TYR A 60 3.80 -2.75 4.63
C TYR A 60 3.54 -4.24 4.41
N GLU A 61 4.42 -4.87 3.66
CA GLU A 61 4.48 -6.31 3.51
C GLU A 61 5.40 -6.95 4.58
N ASP A 62 5.01 -8.10 5.15
CA ASP A 62 5.82 -8.81 6.15
C ASP A 62 7.07 -9.53 5.61
N PHE A 63 7.07 -9.89 4.33
CA PHE A 63 8.13 -10.72 3.76
C PHE A 63 9.43 -9.97 3.52
N LEU A 64 9.37 -8.86 2.77
CA LEU A 64 10.52 -8.01 2.48
C LEU A 64 10.52 -6.69 3.26
N GLY A 65 9.42 -6.36 3.96
CA GLY A 65 9.26 -5.07 4.61
C GLY A 65 8.86 -3.95 3.64
N ASP A 66 8.56 -4.27 2.39
CA ASP A 66 8.29 -3.28 1.36
C ASP A 66 6.95 -2.56 1.59
N PRO A 67 6.90 -1.24 1.33
CA PRO A 67 5.69 -0.45 1.49
C PRO A 67 4.59 -0.87 0.50
N VAL A 68 3.42 -1.14 1.07
CA VAL A 68 2.18 -1.30 0.32
C VAL A 68 1.56 0.07 0.13
N CYS A 69 1.30 0.42 -1.12
CA CYS A 69 0.92 1.77 -1.51
C CYS A 69 -0.33 1.79 -2.38
N VAL A 70 -0.89 2.99 -2.53
CA VAL A 70 -1.92 3.28 -3.51
C VAL A 70 -1.45 4.39 -4.44
N ASP A 71 -1.46 4.09 -5.73
CA ASP A 71 -1.33 5.12 -6.75
C ASP A 71 -2.68 5.84 -6.89
N ILE A 72 -2.77 7.08 -6.43
CA ILE A 72 -4.03 7.84 -6.45
C ILE A 72 -4.46 8.26 -7.87
N LYS A 73 -3.54 8.23 -8.85
CA LYS A 73 -3.81 8.54 -10.26
C LYS A 73 -4.54 7.38 -10.93
N THR A 74 -4.14 6.14 -10.66
CA THR A 74 -4.72 4.93 -11.25
C THR A 74 -5.70 4.19 -10.34
N ASN A 75 -5.70 4.48 -9.03
CA ASN A 75 -6.42 3.76 -7.98
C ASN A 75 -5.93 2.33 -7.72
N HIS A 76 -4.75 1.98 -8.23
CA HIS A 76 -4.15 0.67 -8.04
C HIS A 76 -3.51 0.55 -6.66
N VAL A 77 -3.55 -0.66 -6.10
CA VAL A 77 -2.78 -1.06 -4.93
C VAL A 77 -1.51 -1.72 -5.42
N VAL A 78 -0.36 -1.25 -4.97
CA VAL A 78 0.96 -1.65 -5.45
C VAL A 78 1.93 -1.91 -4.30
N ILE A 79 2.94 -2.73 -4.53
CA ILE A 79 4.14 -2.82 -3.68
C ILE A 79 5.23 -1.99 -4.35
N VAL A 80 5.88 -1.12 -3.58
CA VAL A 80 7.01 -0.30 -4.02
C VAL A 80 8.26 -0.78 -3.29
N SER A 81 9.36 -0.96 -4.00
CA SER A 81 10.64 -1.32 -3.40
C SER A 81 11.13 -0.21 -2.47
N HIS A 82 11.45 -0.53 -1.22
CA HIS A 82 12.09 0.44 -0.31
C HIS A 82 13.55 0.75 -0.69
N GLU A 83 14.18 -0.06 -1.56
CA GLU A 83 15.56 0.14 -2.01
C GLU A 83 15.65 0.96 -3.30
N THR A 84 14.69 0.79 -4.23
CA THR A 84 14.76 1.39 -5.57
C THR A 84 13.67 2.43 -5.84
N PHE A 85 12.65 2.50 -4.99
CA PHE A 85 11.45 3.33 -5.17
C PHE A 85 10.65 3.02 -6.45
N GLU A 86 10.89 1.86 -7.06
CA GLU A 86 10.13 1.38 -8.23
C GLU A 86 8.95 0.51 -7.80
N VAL A 87 7.87 0.51 -8.59
CA VAL A 87 6.75 -0.41 -8.40
C VAL A 87 7.18 -1.82 -8.78
N GLU A 88 7.16 -2.73 -7.82
CA GLU A 88 7.54 -4.13 -8.02
C GLU A 88 6.34 -5.00 -8.40
N GLU A 89 5.20 -4.76 -7.77
CA GLU A 89 4.01 -5.60 -7.89
C GLU A 89 2.73 -4.75 -7.90
N THR A 90 1.74 -5.13 -8.71
CA THR A 90 0.38 -4.58 -8.63
C THR A 90 -0.54 -5.62 -8.00
N LEU A 91 -1.01 -5.34 -6.79
CA LEU A 91 -1.87 -6.24 -6.00
C LEU A 91 -3.34 -6.17 -6.42
N SER A 92 -3.81 -5.01 -6.87
CA SER A 92 -5.19 -4.80 -7.32
C SER A 92 -5.34 -3.53 -8.14
N ILE A 93 -6.30 -3.47 -9.07
CA ILE A 93 -6.61 -2.24 -9.83
C ILE A 93 -7.62 -1.32 -9.12
N SER A 94 -8.09 -1.69 -7.93
CA SER A 94 -9.01 -0.88 -7.12
C SER A 94 -8.77 -1.06 -5.63
N PHE A 95 -8.38 0.02 -4.94
CA PHE A 95 -8.21 -0.01 -3.48
C PHE A 95 -9.49 -0.38 -2.72
N GLU A 96 -10.61 0.31 -3.01
CA GLU A 96 -11.89 -0.02 -2.38
C GLU A 96 -12.34 -1.45 -2.66
N GLY A 97 -12.17 -1.90 -3.91
CA GLY A 97 -12.48 -3.26 -4.30
C GLY A 97 -11.65 -4.25 -3.50
N TRP A 98 -10.34 -4.01 -3.41
CA TRP A 98 -9.39 -4.85 -2.70
C TRP A 98 -9.69 -4.98 -1.21
N LEU A 99 -10.02 -3.87 -0.53
CA LEU A 99 -10.45 -3.91 0.87
C LEU A 99 -11.73 -4.75 1.05
N ARG A 100 -12.72 -4.60 0.15
CA ARG A 100 -14.00 -5.34 0.23
C ARG A 100 -13.84 -6.82 -0.10
N SER A 101 -12.86 -7.21 -0.92
CA SER A 101 -12.59 -8.61 -1.27
C SER A 101 -11.75 -9.35 -0.22
N GLY A 102 -11.22 -8.60 0.76
CA GLY A 102 -10.27 -9.11 1.75
C GLY A 102 -8.92 -9.44 1.13
N GLY A 103 -8.44 -8.58 0.22
CA GLY A 103 -7.09 -8.72 -0.36
C GLY A 103 -6.99 -9.45 -1.68
N ARG A 104 -8.11 -9.97 -2.20
CA ARG A 104 -8.08 -10.66 -3.49
C ARG A 104 -7.96 -9.65 -4.60
N ALA A 105 -7.04 -9.91 -5.54
CA ALA A 105 -6.93 -9.16 -6.78
C ALA A 105 -8.31 -9.09 -7.46
N ILE A 106 -8.63 -7.90 -7.96
CA ILE A 106 -9.83 -7.65 -8.76
C ILE A 106 -9.30 -7.05 -10.05
N ASP A 107 -9.54 -7.73 -11.17
CA ASP A 107 -9.19 -7.31 -12.53
C ASP A 107 -10.27 -6.41 -13.18
#